data_AF-A0A2H4T159-F1
#
_entry.id   AF-A0A2H4T159-F1
#
_cell.length_a   1.000
_cell.length_b   1.000
_cell.length_c   1.000
_cell.angle_alpha   90.00
_cell.angle_beta   90.00
_cell.angle_gamma   90.00
#
_symmetry.space_group_name_H-M   'P 1'
#
loop_
_entity.id
_entity.type
_entity.pdbx_description
1 polymer ?
#
loop_
_entity_poly.entity_id
_entity_poly.type
_entity_poly.pdbx_seq_one_letter_code
_entity_poly.pdbx_strand_id
1 'polypeptide(L)' 'MSAAAEPGRLLRVDHAACCRSGACSLVAPDLFDQGDDGKVLLKTARPPAHLWEAAEEAADYCPVSAIELETLPE' A
#
# COMPACT_ATOMS: atom_id res chain seq x y z
N MET A 1 -9.86 12.49 27.03
CA MET A 1 -8.84 11.99 26.08
C MET A 1 -9.60 11.49 24.88
N SER A 2 -9.88 12.39 23.93
CA SER A 2 -10.68 12.08 22.73
C SER A 2 -9.83 11.22 21.80
N ALA A 3 -10.24 9.97 21.60
CA ALA A 3 -9.88 9.24 20.40
C ALA A 3 -10.62 9.92 19.25
N ALA A 4 -9.97 10.91 18.62
CA ALA A 4 -10.39 11.32 17.29
C ALA A 4 -10.33 10.04 16.44
N ALA A 5 -11.45 9.65 15.85
CA ALA A 5 -11.48 8.55 14.90
C ALA A 5 -10.59 8.99 13.74
N GLU A 6 -9.35 8.49 13.70
CA GLU A 6 -8.44 8.84 12.64
C GLU A 6 -9.03 8.28 11.34
N PRO A 7 -9.22 9.11 10.30
CA PRO A 7 -9.81 8.66 9.05
C PRO A 7 -8.98 7.50 8.52
N GLY A 8 -9.61 6.32 8.42
CA GLY A 8 -8.93 5.12 7.97
C GLY A 8 -8.46 5.28 6.53
N ARG A 9 -7.29 4.74 6.20
CA ARG A 9 -6.84 4.67 4.80
C ARG A 9 -7.06 3.26 4.23
N LEU A 10 -7.40 3.22 2.96
CA LEU A 10 -7.58 1.99 2.18
C LEU A 10 -6.51 1.94 1.08
N LEU A 11 -5.68 0.91 1.14
CA LEU A 11 -4.66 0.61 0.16
C LEU A 11 -5.23 -0.34 -0.90
N ARG A 12 -5.08 0.03 -2.17
CA ARG A 12 -5.53 -0.72 -3.34
C ARG A 12 -4.38 -0.98 -4.28
N VAL A 13 -4.47 -2.09 -5.00
CA VAL A 13 -3.44 -2.53 -5.94
C VAL A 13 -4.09 -3.02 -7.23
N ASP A 14 -3.66 -2.45 -8.36
CA ASP A 14 -4.00 -2.95 -9.69
C ASP A 14 -3.03 -4.05 -10.13
N HIS A 15 -3.45 -5.30 -9.97
CA HIS A 15 -2.67 -6.47 -10.37
C HIS A 15 -2.56 -6.66 -11.90
N ALA A 16 -3.38 -5.98 -12.70
CA ALA A 16 -3.26 -5.97 -14.15
C ALA A 16 -2.17 -4.99 -14.62
N ALA A 17 -2.07 -3.82 -13.97
CA ALA A 17 -1.02 -2.83 -14.24
C ALA A 17 0.36 -3.22 -13.66
N CYS A 18 0.40 -4.03 -12.60
CA CYS A 18 1.64 -4.42 -11.92
C CYS A 18 2.70 -4.99 -12.89
N CYS A 19 3.82 -4.30 -13.00
CA CYS A 19 4.96 -4.68 -13.85
C CYS A 19 6.03 -5.51 -13.12
N ARG A 20 5.76 -5.97 -11.88
CA ARG A 20 6.64 -6.84 -11.09
C ARG A 20 8.01 -6.22 -10.74
N SER A 21 8.06 -4.92 -10.49
CA SER A 21 9.31 -4.22 -10.15
C SER A 21 9.92 -4.61 -8.81
N GLY A 22 9.11 -5.14 -7.87
CA GLY A 22 9.53 -5.47 -6.50
C GLY A 22 9.71 -4.27 -5.57
N ALA A 23 9.63 -3.03 -6.09
CA ALA A 23 9.90 -1.81 -5.32
C ALA A 23 8.99 -1.66 -4.08
N CYS A 24 7.71 -2.01 -4.20
CA CYS A 24 6.75 -1.91 -3.10
C CYS A 24 7.11 -2.79 -1.89
N SER A 25 7.59 -4.02 -2.12
CA SER A 25 8.01 -4.91 -1.05
C SER A 25 9.33 -4.48 -0.40
N LEU A 26 10.19 -3.76 -1.13
CA LEU A 26 11.43 -3.19 -0.59
C LEU A 26 11.16 -1.94 0.25
N VAL A 27 10.25 -1.07 -0.19
CA VAL A 27 9.93 0.20 0.48
C VAL A 27 9.03 -0.03 1.69
N ALA A 28 8.01 -0.88 1.57
CA ALA A 28 7.03 -1.14 2.63
C ALA A 28 6.80 -2.66 2.82
N PRO A 29 7.79 -3.41 3.33
CA PRO A 29 7.70 -4.87 3.52
C PRO A 29 6.60 -5.32 4.49
N ASP A 30 6.15 -4.43 5.38
CA ASP A 30 5.05 -4.70 6.31
C ASP A 30 3.67 -4.66 5.63
N LEU A 31 3.55 -3.97 4.49
CA LEU A 31 2.30 -3.79 3.74
C LEU A 31 2.24 -4.64 2.48
N PHE A 32 3.39 -4.88 1.85
CA PHE A 32 3.49 -5.61 0.60
C PHE A 32 4.40 -6.82 0.71
N ASP A 33 4.14 -7.77 -0.15
CA ASP A 33 5.06 -8.85 -0.47
C ASP A 33 5.12 -9.04 -1.98
N GLN A 34 6.00 -9.92 -2.42
CA GLN A 34 6.01 -10.40 -3.79
C GLN A 34 5.71 -11.90 -3.79
N GLY A 35 4.69 -12.29 -4.56
CA GLY A 35 4.33 -13.70 -4.73
C GLY A 35 5.33 -14.43 -5.63
N ASP A 36 5.19 -15.74 -5.71
CA ASP A 36 6.05 -16.60 -6.53
C ASP A 36 5.99 -16.27 -8.04
N ASP A 37 4.89 -15.64 -8.50
CA ASP A 37 4.70 -15.17 -9.88
C ASP A 37 5.31 -13.78 -10.14
N GLY A 38 6.00 -13.23 -9.14
CA GLY A 38 6.60 -11.90 -9.15
C GLY A 38 5.59 -10.75 -9.00
N LYS A 39 4.29 -11.02 -8.89
CA LYS A 39 3.29 -9.97 -8.67
C LYS A 39 3.31 -9.52 -7.22
N VAL A 40 2.96 -8.26 -7.03
CA VAL A 40 2.70 -7.69 -5.70
C VAL A 40 1.58 -8.47 -5.01
N LEU A 41 1.79 -8.74 -3.73
CA LEU A 41 0.79 -9.24 -2.79
C LEU A 41 0.55 -8.16 -1.74
N LEU A 42 -0.70 -7.79 -1.55
CA LEU A 42 -1.11 -6.84 -0.52
C LEU A 42 -1.37 -7.58 0.79
N LYS A 43 -0.51 -7.38 1.80
CA LYS A 43 -0.65 -8.02 3.12
C LYS A 43 -1.77 -7.38 3.93
N THR A 44 -1.87 -6.05 3.89
CA THR A 44 -2.82 -5.27 4.66
C THR A 44 -3.43 -4.17 3.80
N ALA A 45 -4.73 -4.30 3.50
CA ALA A 45 -5.48 -3.29 2.76
C ALA A 45 -5.85 -2.08 3.61
N ARG A 46 -5.83 -2.18 4.94
CA ARG A 46 -6.11 -1.07 5.87
C ARG A 46 -4.87 -0.83 6.73
N PRO A 47 -3.86 -0.11 6.22
CA PRO A 47 -2.64 0.12 6.96
C PRO A 47 -2.95 0.90 8.26
N PRO A 48 -2.35 0.54 9.39
CA PRO A 48 -2.40 1.37 10.59
C PRO A 48 -1.68 2.70 10.36
N ALA A 49 -2.00 3.74 11.15
CA ALA A 49 -1.51 5.11 10.96
C ALA A 49 0.01 5.23 10.83
N HIS A 50 0.77 4.43 11.58
CA HIS A 50 2.23 4.43 11.54
C HIS A 50 2.83 3.87 10.23
N LEU A 51 2.03 3.20 9.39
CA LEU A 51 2.45 2.67 8.08
C LEU A 51 1.88 3.49 6.91
N TRP A 52 1.18 4.61 7.16
CA TRP A 52 0.62 5.42 6.08
C TRP A 52 1.70 6.06 5.21
N GLU A 53 2.76 6.59 5.82
CA GLU A 53 3.91 7.17 5.10
C GLU A 53 4.57 6.11 4.20
N ALA A 54 4.83 4.92 4.75
CA ALA A 54 5.39 3.81 3.97
C ALA A 54 4.47 3.37 2.81
N ALA A 55 3.15 3.42 3.00
CA ALA A 55 2.18 3.12 1.95
C ALA A 55 2.22 4.15 0.82
N GLU A 56 2.33 5.44 1.17
CA GLU A 56 2.49 6.54 0.21
C GLU A 56 3.81 6.42 -0.57
N GLU A 57 4.92 6.21 0.14
CA GLU A 57 6.22 6.00 -0.52
C GLU A 57 6.17 4.80 -1.48
N ALA A 58 5.59 3.68 -1.08
CA ALA A 58 5.47 2.52 -1.96
C ALA A 58 4.66 2.81 -3.23
N ALA A 59 3.65 3.69 -3.14
CA ALA A 59 2.90 4.16 -4.29
C ALA A 59 3.74 5.06 -5.21
N ASP A 60 4.52 5.98 -4.65
CA ASP A 60 5.42 6.87 -5.39
C ASP A 60 6.55 6.13 -6.11
N TYR A 61 7.09 5.07 -5.48
CA TYR A 61 8.11 4.21 -6.10
C TYR A 61 7.54 3.24 -7.15
N CYS A 62 6.22 3.14 -7.29
CA CYS A 62 5.61 2.28 -8.29
C CYS A 62 5.74 2.88 -9.70
N PRO A 63 6.53 2.29 -10.61
CA PRO A 63 6.81 2.91 -11.92
C PRO A 63 5.59 2.94 -12.86
N VAL A 64 4.54 2.21 -12.51
CA VAL A 64 3.29 2.08 -13.28
C VAL A 64 2.07 2.58 -12.50
N SER A 65 2.28 3.22 -11.35
CA SER A 65 1.20 3.75 -10.49
C SER A 65 0.10 2.73 -10.18
N ALA A 66 0.48 1.46 -9.99
CA ALA A 66 -0.45 0.37 -9.71
C ALA A 66 -0.90 0.30 -8.24
N ILE A 67 -0.47 1.25 -7.40
CA ILE A 67 -0.76 1.26 -5.96
C ILE A 67 -1.44 2.59 -5.66
N GLU A 68 -2.58 2.53 -4.99
CA GLU A 68 -3.38 3.70 -4.65
C GLU A 68 -3.74 3.67 -3.17
N LEU A 69 -3.66 4.83 -2.50
CA LEU A 69 -4.05 5.00 -1.11
C LEU A 69 -5.21 5.99 -1.04
N GLU A 70 -6.38 5.50 -0.65
CA GLU A 70 -7.61 6.29 -0.52
C GLU A 70 -7.90 6.60 0.95
N THR A 71 -8.20 7.86 1.26
CA THR A 71 -8.72 8.24 2.57
C THR A 71 -10.21 7.91 2.63
N LEU A 72 -10.60 7.06 3.56
CA LEU A 72 -12.01 6.77 3.81
C LEU A 72 -12.61 7.87 4.69
N PRO A 73 -13.78 8.42 4.30
CA PRO A 73 -14.55 9.25 5.22
C PRO A 73 -15.08 8.38 6.37
N GLU A 74 -15.21 8.98 7.57
CA GLU A 74 -15.79 8.35 8.77
C GLU A 74 -17.21 7.82 8.56
#